data_AF-A0A7L8RW53-F1
#
_entry.id   AF-A0A7L8RW53-F1
#
_cell.length_a   1.000
_cell.length_b   1.000
_cell.length_c   1.000
_cell.angle_alpha   90.00
_cell.angle_beta   90.00
_cell.angle_gamma   90.00
#
_symmetry.space_group_name_H-M   'P 1'
#
loop_
_entity.id
_entity.type
_entity.pdbx_description
1 polymer ?
#
loop_
_entity_poly.entity_id
_entity_poly.type
_entity_poly.pdbx_seq_one_letter_code
_entity_poly.pdbx_strand_id
1 'polypeptide(L)'
;MQRIIYPSGDGVAVLIPAEKSGLPVQEVARKDVPAGLPFRIIATAEIPTDRSQRDLWTADFSQPDGYGIGAAAWFAEQEAIIAAAHAEELGSEDTK
;
A
#
# COMPACT_ATOMS: atom_id res chain seq x y z
N MET A 1 -6.53 -14.35 -5.42
CA MET A 1 -6.24 -12.91 -5.24
C MET A 1 -5.19 -12.75 -4.15
N GLN A 2 -4.45 -11.64 -4.19
CA GLN A 2 -3.48 -11.30 -3.17
C GLN A 2 -4.14 -10.47 -2.05
N ARG A 3 -3.49 -10.46 -0.89
CA ARG A 3 -3.90 -9.74 0.31
C ARG A 3 -2.69 -9.00 0.85
N ILE A 4 -2.91 -7.79 1.35
CA ILE A 4 -1.85 -7.02 1.99
C ILE A 4 -2.05 -7.19 3.49
N ILE A 5 -1.00 -7.54 4.21
CA ILE A 5 -1.03 -7.67 5.66
C ILE A 5 0.00 -6.76 6.31
N TYR A 6 -0.32 -6.26 7.49
CA TYR A 6 0.57 -5.42 8.29
C TYR A 6 0.28 -5.60 9.79
N PRO A 7 1.26 -5.34 10.68
CA PRO A 7 1.06 -5.46 12.12
C PRO A 7 0.08 -4.39 12.63
N SER A 8 -0.87 -4.77 13.49
CA SER A 8 -1.88 -3.87 14.05
C SER A 8 -2.16 -4.22 15.50
N GLY A 9 -1.55 -3.47 16.42
CA GLY A 9 -1.61 -3.74 17.85
C GLY A 9 -1.12 -5.16 18.15
N ASP A 10 -1.96 -5.94 18.82
CA ASP A 10 -1.67 -7.33 19.21
C ASP A 10 -1.92 -8.36 18.08
N GLY A 11 -2.33 -7.90 16.88
CA GLY A 11 -2.70 -8.80 15.79
C GLY A 11 -2.21 -8.35 14.41
N VAL A 12 -2.76 -9.00 13.39
CA VAL A 12 -2.43 -8.74 11.98
C VAL A 12 -3.65 -8.18 11.25
N ALA A 13 -3.50 -6.99 10.68
CA ALA A 13 -4.50 -6.40 9.80
C ALA A 13 -4.40 -6.99 8.40
N VAL A 14 -5.55 -7.05 7.71
CA VAL A 14 -5.66 -7.54 6.33
C VAL A 14 -6.36 -6.48 5.50
N LEU A 15 -5.68 -5.99 4.46
CA LEU A 15 -6.27 -5.15 3.42
C LEU A 15 -6.55 -6.00 2.17
N ILE A 16 -7.72 -5.78 1.60
CA ILE A 16 -8.15 -6.39 0.36
C ILE A 16 -8.06 -5.31 -0.73
N PRO A 17 -7.12 -5.43 -1.69
CA PRO A 17 -7.03 -4.47 -2.77
C PRO A 17 -8.33 -4.42 -3.57
N ALA A 18 -8.78 -3.21 -3.91
CA ALA A 18 -9.90 -3.03 -4.81
C ALA A 18 -9.49 -3.44 -6.24
N GLU A 19 -10.18 -4.42 -6.81
CA GLU A 19 -9.87 -4.98 -8.15
C GLU A 19 -9.89 -3.92 -9.26
N LYS A 20 -10.70 -2.87 -9.10
CA LYS A 20 -10.88 -1.80 -10.08
C LYS A 20 -10.12 -0.51 -9.73
N SER A 21 -9.16 -0.57 -8.81
CA SER A 21 -8.39 0.62 -8.41
C SER A 21 -7.49 1.17 -9.51
N GLY A 22 -7.08 0.34 -10.48
CA GLY A 22 -6.10 0.70 -11.50
C GLY A 22 -4.66 0.79 -10.97
N LEU A 23 -4.44 0.57 -9.67
CA LEU A 23 -3.12 0.59 -9.04
C LEU A 23 -2.56 -0.83 -8.92
N PRO A 24 -1.23 -1.01 -9.11
CA PRO A 24 -0.55 -2.22 -8.69
C PRO A 24 -0.75 -2.49 -7.20
N VAL A 25 -0.83 -3.75 -6.79
CA VAL A 25 -1.06 -4.13 -5.38
C VAL A 25 0.01 -3.59 -4.43
N GLN A 26 1.26 -3.49 -4.90
CA GLN A 26 2.37 -2.88 -4.16
C GLN A 26 2.09 -1.40 -3.87
N GLU A 27 1.52 -0.68 -4.83
CA GLU A 27 1.21 0.75 -4.67
C GLU A 27 -0.01 0.97 -3.79
N VAL A 28 -1.00 0.07 -3.88
CA VAL A 28 -2.11 0.02 -2.91
C VAL A 28 -1.55 -0.19 -1.51
N ALA A 29 -0.61 -1.12 -1.30
CA ALA A 29 0.00 -1.35 -0.01
C ALA A 29 0.78 -0.12 0.50
N ARG A 30 1.60 0.50 -0.35
CA ARG A 30 2.36 1.71 -0.01
C ARG A 30 1.46 2.85 0.43
N LYS A 31 0.31 3.02 -0.22
CA LYS A 31 -0.69 4.06 0.07
C LYS A 31 -1.53 3.76 1.31
N ASP A 32 -2.09 2.54 1.41
CA ASP A 32 -3.14 2.22 2.39
C ASP A 32 -2.60 1.69 3.72
N VAL A 33 -1.36 1.23 3.75
CA VAL A 33 -0.69 0.85 5.01
C VAL A 33 -0.22 2.12 5.73
N PRO A 34 -0.45 2.24 7.06
CA PRO A 34 0.02 3.38 7.84
C PRO A 34 1.52 3.64 7.68
N ALA A 35 1.90 4.90 7.79
CA ALA A 35 3.28 5.34 7.61
C ALA A 35 4.26 4.59 8.54
N GLY A 36 5.34 4.07 7.96
CA GLY A 36 6.41 3.39 8.68
C GLY A 36 6.10 1.95 9.08
N LEU A 37 4.89 1.44 8.85
CA LEU A 37 4.59 0.03 9.11
C LEU A 37 5.05 -0.87 7.96
N PRO A 38 5.73 -1.98 8.26
CA PRO A 38 6.07 -2.98 7.25
C PRO A 38 4.79 -3.66 6.75
N PHE A 39 4.77 -4.02 5.47
CA PHE A 39 3.69 -4.84 4.93
C PHE A 39 4.23 -6.05 4.17
N ARG A 40 3.36 -7.06 4.05
CA ARG A 40 3.57 -8.21 3.17
C ARG A 40 2.40 -8.41 2.24
N ILE A 41 2.68 -8.97 1.06
CA ILE A 41 1.68 -9.31 0.06
C ILE A 41 1.63 -10.83 -0.05
N ILE A 42 0.54 -11.42 0.43
CA ILE A 42 0.39 -12.86 0.60
C ILE A 42 -0.79 -13.40 -0.21
N ALA A 43 -0.82 -14.72 -0.44
CA ALA A 43 -1.98 -15.38 -1.01
C ALA A 43 -3.12 -15.44 0.01
N THR A 44 -4.38 -15.38 -0.44
CA THR A 44 -5.55 -15.55 0.46
C THR A 44 -5.50 -16.86 1.24
N ALA A 45 -4.88 -17.91 0.70
CA ALA A 45 -4.77 -19.22 1.34
C ALA A 45 -3.88 -19.23 2.58
N GLU A 46 -3.01 -18.22 2.75
CA GLU A 46 -2.15 -18.07 3.92
C GLU A 46 -2.89 -17.41 5.11
N ILE A 47 -4.08 -16.85 4.86
CA ILE A 47 -4.90 -16.23 5.90
C ILE A 47 -5.78 -17.30 6.56
N PRO A 48 -5.78 -17.43 7.89
CA PRO A 48 -6.67 -18.34 8.60
C PRO A 48 -8.14 -18.08 8.24
N THR A 49 -8.80 -19.11 7.74
CA THR A 49 -10.24 -19.07 7.40
C THR A 49 -11.10 -19.10 8.66
N ASP A 50 -10.70 -19.87 9.68
CA ASP A 50 -11.26 -19.78 11.02
C ASP A 50 -10.73 -18.55 11.73
N ARG A 51 -11.65 -17.65 12.09
CA ARG A 51 -11.37 -16.35 12.72
C ARG A 51 -11.64 -16.34 14.23
N SER A 52 -12.04 -17.48 14.81
CA SER A 52 -12.35 -17.59 16.25
C SER A 52 -11.14 -17.27 17.15
N GLN A 53 -9.94 -17.54 16.67
CA GLN A 53 -8.67 -17.25 17.34
C GLN A 53 -7.79 -16.28 16.53
N ARG A 54 -8.40 -15.33 15.81
CA ARG A 54 -7.68 -14.38 14.94
C ARG A 54 -6.61 -13.57 15.65
N ASP A 55 -6.77 -13.33 16.95
CA ASP A 55 -5.85 -12.54 17.78
C ASP A 55 -4.57 -13.34 18.14
N LEU A 56 -4.56 -14.67 17.91
CA LEU A 56 -3.36 -15.51 18.05
C LEU A 56 -2.59 -15.67 16.74
N TRP A 57 -3.14 -15.19 15.62
CA TRP A 57 -2.48 -15.30 14.33
C TRP A 57 -1.34 -14.29 14.23
N THR A 58 -0.15 -14.80 13.92
CA THR A 58 1.07 -14.00 13.74
C THR A 58 1.60 -14.17 12.31
N ALA A 59 2.32 -13.16 11.85
CA ALA A 59 3.01 -13.17 10.56
C ALA A 59 4.41 -12.59 10.72
N ASP A 60 5.36 -13.08 9.92
CA ASP A 60 6.73 -12.59 9.94
C ASP A 60 6.89 -11.36 9.04
N PHE A 61 7.28 -10.24 9.66
CA PHE A 61 7.54 -8.97 9.00
C PHE A 61 9.04 -8.59 9.01
N SER A 62 9.93 -9.53 9.35
CA SER A 62 11.39 -9.30 9.36
C SER A 62 11.96 -9.08 7.95
N GLN A 63 11.30 -9.63 6.93
CA GLN A 63 11.60 -9.41 5.52
C GLN A 63 10.33 -8.90 4.81
N PRO A 64 9.99 -7.61 4.99
CA PRO A 64 8.77 -7.06 4.42
C PRO A 64 8.90 -6.84 2.91
N ASP A 65 7.77 -6.85 2.21
CA ASP A 65 7.72 -6.54 0.78
C ASP A 65 7.75 -5.01 0.54
N GLY A 66 7.55 -4.23 1.60
CA GLY A 66 7.70 -2.77 1.60
C GLY A 66 7.21 -2.13 2.91
N TYR A 67 7.16 -0.80 2.90
CA TYR A 67 6.66 -0.01 4.02
C TYR A 67 5.57 0.95 3.56
N GLY A 68 4.54 1.10 4.38
CA GLY A 68 3.50 2.10 4.16
C GLY A 68 4.05 3.51 4.29
N ILE A 69 3.54 4.43 3.47
CA ILE A 69 3.74 5.88 3.64
C ILE A 69 2.46 6.57 4.11
N GLY A 70 1.33 5.86 4.08
CA GLY A 70 0.01 6.39 4.40
C GLY A 70 -0.58 7.27 3.28
N ALA A 71 -1.91 7.34 3.26
CA ALA A 71 -2.64 7.98 2.18
C ALA A 71 -2.30 9.46 2.01
N ALA A 72 -2.11 10.20 3.10
CA ALA A 72 -1.81 11.64 3.04
C ALA A 72 -0.47 11.92 2.33
N ALA A 73 0.60 11.19 2.69
CA ALA A 73 1.90 11.35 2.04
C ALA A 73 1.83 10.91 0.57
N TRP A 74 1.07 9.86 0.28
CA TRP A 74 0.90 9.36 -1.08
C TRP A 74 0.20 10.36 -1.99
N PHE A 75 -0.89 10.98 -1.54
CA PHE A 75 -1.59 11.99 -2.33
C PHE A 75 -0.75 13.25 -2.54
N ALA A 76 0.00 13.70 -1.52
CA ALA A 76 0.95 14.81 -1.68
C ALA A 76 2.04 14.50 -2.72
N GLU A 77 2.53 13.26 -2.78
CA GLU A 77 3.47 12.80 -3.81
C GLU A 77 2.85 12.85 -5.21
N GLN A 78 1.60 12.40 -5.38
CA GLN A 78 0.90 12.46 -6.66
C GLN A 78 0.65 13.90 -7.13
N GLU A 79 0.24 14.78 -6.21
CA GLU A 79 0.05 16.20 -6.51
C GLU A 79 1.35 16.85 -7.00
N ALA A 80 2.48 16.54 -6.34
CA ALA A 80 3.80 17.04 -6.74
C ALA A 80 4.22 16.51 -8.13
N ILE A 81 3.97 15.22 -8.41
CA ILE A 81 4.26 14.62 -9.73
C ILE A 81 3.43 15.28 -10.84
N ILE A 82 2.14 15.48 -10.60
CA ILE A 82 1.24 16.12 -11.56
C ILE A 82 1.67 17.58 -11.79
N ALA A 83 2.00 18.31 -10.73
CA ALA A 83 2.47 19.69 -10.83
C ALA A 83 3.79 19.79 -11.63
N ALA A 84 4.73 18.87 -11.41
CA ALA A 84 5.99 18.82 -12.15
C ALA A 84 5.75 18.51 -13.64
N ALA A 85 4.92 17.51 -13.95
CA ALA A 85 4.60 17.15 -15.32
C ALA A 85 3.94 18.32 -16.08
N HIS A 86 3.04 19.05 -15.43
CA HIS A 86 2.40 20.23 -16.02
C HIS A 86 3.38 21.39 -16.24
N ALA A 87 4.35 21.59 -15.34
CA ALA A 87 5.37 22.63 -15.51
C ALA A 87 6.32 22.34 -16.70
N GLU A 88 6.65 21.06 -16.93
CA GLU A 88 7.46 20.63 -18.09
C GLU A 88 6.74 20.84 -19.42
N GLU A 89 5.42 20.59 -19.47
CA GLU A 89 4.60 20.82 -20.67
C GLU A 89 4.60 22.30 -21.07
N LEU A 90 4.33 23.20 -20.12
CA LEU A 90 4.34 24.65 -20.33
C LEU A 90 5.72 25.19 -20.78
N GLY A 91 6.81 24.66 -20.22
CA GLY A 91 8.17 25.04 -20.62
C GLY A 91 8.56 24.60 -22.04
N SER A 92 7.89 23.57 -22.57
CA SER A 92 8.13 23.06 -23.92
C SER A 92 7.43 23.87 -25.01
N GLU A 93 6.31 24.53 -24.68
CA GLU A 93 5.53 25.35 -25.63
C GLU A 93 6.20 26.71 -25.93
N ASP A 94 6.97 27.27 -25.00
CA ASP A 94 7.67 28.56 -25.16
C ASP A 94 8.94 28.48 -26.03
N THR A 95 9.34 27.29 -26.49
CA THR A 95 10.58 27.09 -27.27
C THR A 95 10.32 26.86 -28.78
N LYS A 96 9.08 27.07 -29.27
CA LYS A 96 8.72 26.81 -30.67
C LYS A 96 8.30 28.06 -31.45
#